data_AF-A0AAD1NM02-F1
#
_entry.id   AF-A0AAD1NM02-F1
#
_cell.length_a   1.000
_cell.length_b   1.000
_cell.length_c   1.000
_cell.angle_alpha   90.00
_cell.angle_beta   90.00
_cell.angle_gamma   90.00
#
_symmetry.space_group_name_H-M   'P 1'
#
loop_
_entity.id
_entity.type
_entity.pdbx_description
1 polymer ?
#
loop_
_entity_poly.entity_id
_entity_poly.type
_entity_poly.pdbx_seq_one_letter_code
_entity_poly.pdbx_strand_id
1 'polypeptide(L)' 'MQLDDNNLCRLFGSSERPDVCSEFSASVDVCGNSNEEALWLIGSLEVETSS' A
#
# COMPACT_ATOMS: atom_id res chain seq x y z
N MET A 1 -9.51 -13.68 -0.37
CA MET A 1 -9.31 -12.21 -0.45
C MET A 1 -8.53 -11.80 0.80
N GLN A 2 -7.40 -11.09 0.66
CA GLN A 2 -6.50 -10.76 1.79
C GLN A 2 -6.87 -9.47 2.54
N LEU A 3 -7.90 -8.77 2.08
CA LEU A 3 -8.43 -7.53 2.67
C LEU A 3 -9.79 -7.79 3.32
N ASP A 4 -10.13 -7.04 4.36
CA ASP A 4 -11.48 -6.97 4.94
C ASP A 4 -12.39 -6.00 4.18
N ASP A 5 -13.62 -5.83 4.67
CA ASP A 5 -14.63 -4.97 4.02
C ASP A 5 -14.28 -3.47 4.07
N ASN A 6 -13.30 -3.08 4.88
CA ASN A 6 -12.78 -1.72 4.98
C ASN A 6 -11.46 -1.54 4.20
N ASN A 7 -11.07 -2.52 3.37
CA ASN A 7 -9.79 -2.58 2.67
C ASN A 7 -8.55 -2.64 3.60
N LEU A 8 -8.71 -3.13 4.84
CA LEU A 8 -7.59 -3.34 5.76
C LEU A 8 -7.03 -4.76 5.60
N CYS A 9 -5.72 -4.91 5.75
CA CYS A 9 -5.06 -6.21 5.69
C CYS A 9 -5.51 -7.09 6.87
N ARG A 10 -6.09 -8.26 6.57
CA ARG A 10 -6.58 -9.20 7.60
C ARG A 10 -5.49 -9.81 8.47
N LEU A 11 -4.23 -9.77 8.00
CA LEU A 11 -3.07 -10.29 8.71
C LEU A 11 -2.36 -9.21 9.57
N PHE A 12 -2.85 -7.98 9.59
CA PHE A 12 -2.18 -6.91 10.33
C PHE A 12 -2.06 -7.24 11.83
N GLY A 13 -0.84 -7.36 12.34
CA GLY A 13 -0.55 -7.77 13.72
C GLY A 13 -0.52 -9.29 13.97
N SER A 14 -0.86 -10.11 12.98
CA SER A 14 -0.73 -11.58 13.05
C SER A 14 0.71 -12.01 12.80
N SER A 15 1.13 -13.10 13.44
CA SER A 15 2.41 -13.79 13.15
C SER A 15 2.45 -14.44 11.77
N GLU A 16 1.30 -14.61 11.12
CA GLU A 16 1.20 -15.13 9.74
C GLU A 16 1.45 -14.04 8.69
N ARG A 17 1.57 -12.76 9.08
CA ARG A 17 1.90 -11.67 8.16
C ARG A 17 3.32 -11.87 7.63
N PRO A 18 3.53 -12.02 6.30
CA PRO A 18 4.86 -12.21 5.74
C PRO A 18 5.78 -11.03 6.06
N ASP A 19 7.07 -11.30 6.30
CA ASP A 19 8.07 -10.28 6.66
C ASP A 19 8.12 -9.13 5.63
N VAL A 20 8.06 -9.46 4.34
CA VAL A 20 8.03 -8.48 3.23
C VAL A 20 6.88 -7.46 3.35
N CYS A 21 5.74 -7.84 3.95
CA CYS A 21 4.64 -6.92 4.16
C CYS A 21 4.92 -5.88 5.24
N SER A 22 5.95 -6.09 6.07
CA SER A 22 6.43 -5.12 7.07
C SER A 22 7.65 -4.32 6.60
N GLU A 23 8.36 -4.80 5.57
CA GLU A 23 9.49 -4.10 4.97
C GLU A 23 9.08 -2.82 4.23
N PHE A 24 7.84 -2.76 3.75
CA PHE A 24 7.27 -1.57 3.14
C PHE A 24 6.20 -0.94 4.05
N SER A 25 6.60 0.07 4.81
CA SER A 25 5.70 0.88 5.64
C SER A 25 4.98 1.96 4.82
N ALA A 26 3.81 2.39 5.28
CA ALA A 26 3.11 3.54 4.70
C ALA A 26 4.05 4.76 4.65
N SER A 27 4.10 5.41 3.50
CA SER A 27 4.97 6.55 3.24
C SER A 27 4.22 7.62 2.45
N VAL A 28 4.52 8.89 2.73
CA VAL A 28 3.76 10.04 2.19
C VAL A 28 3.89 10.18 0.68
N ASP A 29 5.02 9.76 0.12
CA ASP A 29 5.32 9.73 -1.31
C ASP A 29 4.48 8.70 -2.09
N VAL A 30 3.84 7.74 -1.41
CA VAL A 30 2.94 6.76 -2.01
C VAL A 30 1.49 6.94 -1.55
N CYS A 31 1.27 7.22 -0.26
CA CYS A 31 -0.06 7.24 0.34
C CYS A 31 -0.75 8.62 0.32
N GLY A 32 -0.01 9.73 0.26
CA GLY A 32 -0.58 11.07 0.37
C GLY A 32 -1.46 11.26 1.62
N ASN A 33 -2.49 12.09 1.50
CA ASN A 33 -3.48 12.41 2.54
C ASN A 33 -4.90 11.95 2.19
N SER A 34 -5.13 11.41 0.98
CA SER A 34 -6.41 10.84 0.56
C SER A 34 -6.21 9.70 -0.45
N ASN A 35 -7.26 8.89 -0.64
CA ASN A 35 -7.22 7.80 -1.63
C ASN A 35 -6.98 8.32 -3.05
N GLU A 36 -7.56 9.47 -3.39
CA GLU A 36 -7.40 10.11 -4.70
C GLU A 36 -5.95 10.57 -4.90
N GLU A 37 -5.32 11.14 -3.88
CA GLU A 37 -3.92 11.54 -3.92
C GLU A 37 -2.99 10.32 -4.04
N ALA A 38 -3.25 9.25 -3.27
CA ALA A 38 -2.49 8.01 -3.34
C ALA A 38 -2.50 7.40 -4.75
N LEU A 39 -3.68 7.33 -5.37
CA LEU A 39 -3.81 6.79 -6.73
C LEU A 39 -3.08 7.65 -7.77
N TRP A 40 -3.07 8.98 -7.60
CA TRP A 40 -2.30 9.88 -8.47
C TRP A 40 -0.78 9.70 -8.31
N LEU A 41 -0.30 9.58 -7.08
CA LEU A 41 1.12 9.32 -6.77
C LEU A 41 1.59 7.99 -7.35
N ILE A 42 0.83 6.91 -7.10
CA ILE A 42 1.14 5.57 -7.62
C ILE A 42 1.16 5.59 -9.15
N GLY A 43 0.17 6.20 -9.81
CA GLY A 43 0.17 6.29 -11.27
C GLY A 43 1.36 7.06 -11.84
N SER A 44 1.84 8.08 -11.13
CA SER A 44 3.04 8.82 -11.51
C SER A 44 4.29 7.93 -11.42
N LEU A 45 4.43 7.16 -10.33
CA LEU A 45 5.53 6.21 -10.14
C LEU A 45 5.51 5.08 -11.18
N GLU A 46 4.34 4.58 -11.55
CA GLU A 46 4.19 3.56 -12.59
C GLU A 46 4.69 4.09 -13.95
N VAL A 47 4.36 5.33 -14.31
CA VAL A 47 4.86 5.96 -15.54
C VAL A 47 6.39 6.09 -15.51
N GLU A 48 6.95 6.58 -14.40
CA GLU A 48 8.39 6.78 -14.24
C GLU A 48 9.20 5.47 -14.27
N THR A 49 8.60 4.36 -13.83
CA THR A 49 9.27 3.05 -13.71
C THR A 49 8.90 2.06 -14.81
N SER A 50 8.11 2.47 -15.81
CA SER A 50 7.57 1.62 -16.89
C SER A 50 8.57 1.20 -18.00
N SER A 51 9.88 1.22 -17.74
CA SER A 51 10.94 0.93 -18.72
C SER A 51 11.12 -0.55 -19.05
#